data_AF-A0A3N5Y8S1-F1
#
_entry.id   AF-A0A3N5Y8S1-F1
#
_cell.length_a   1.000
_cell.length_b   1.000
_cell.length_c   1.000
_cell.angle_alpha   90.00
_cell.angle_beta   90.00
_cell.angle_gamma   90.00
#
_symmetry.space_group_name_H-M   'P 1'
#
loop_
_entity.id
_entity.type
_entity.pdbx_description
1 polymer ?
#
loop_
_entity_poly.entity_id
_entity_poly.type
_entity_poly.pdbx_seq_one_letter_code
_entity_poly.pdbx_strand_id
1 'polypeptide(L)'
;MNLQDQANRLARLGQGRVEVAPNGSNPDNVMLRMADKMAPINFDPGVNSREAVEFFNRLVLEPLACEPENRLLLGCWILTAFFLDLTSEKALLKLSGHTGSGKTTAARLLSCLLYGEDHVESATVAYYYADAARNPYLICDNLETENMNPNVVQILLTVATGIAKGKRKGGTDSETVREKANCLVAITAIEPLTKPELINRTYDVEFPAMFKKNGFMQRAHLAELVRNRSRMLSGLFQLFAREVLPGLEERRQQVMIRLETLYPRHAKQRTDSFLTLMIVILEALLHVLEPARDRVWDLVGWWIQYQGRLAEETERDTNAGVYLLDALAKEMTRHSEEFEQE
;
A
#
# COMPACT_ATOMS: atom_id res chain seq x y z
N MET A 1 -7.44 10.37 14.10
CA MET A 1 -7.44 8.89 14.06
C MET A 1 -8.10 8.35 15.32
N ASN A 2 -8.89 7.27 15.24
CA ASN A 2 -9.47 6.60 16.40
C ASN A 2 -8.44 5.65 17.05
N LEU A 3 -8.24 5.76 18.37
CA LEU A 3 -7.26 4.94 19.11
C LEU A 3 -7.80 3.56 19.50
N GLN A 4 -9.10 3.31 19.36
CA GLN A 4 -9.76 2.04 19.74
C GLN A 4 -9.56 1.66 21.21
N ASP A 5 -9.23 2.62 22.08
CA ASP A 5 -9.06 2.35 23.50
C ASP A 5 -10.42 2.31 24.24
N GLN A 6 -10.40 1.80 25.46
CA GLN A 6 -11.62 1.68 26.28
C GLN A 6 -12.28 3.03 26.58
N ALA A 7 -11.49 4.12 26.53
CA ALA A 7 -11.97 5.47 26.72
C ALA A 7 -12.57 6.10 25.45
N ASN A 8 -12.60 5.36 24.33
CA ASN A 8 -13.06 5.81 23.02
C ASN A 8 -12.47 7.17 22.64
N ARG A 9 -11.15 7.26 22.61
CA ARG A 9 -10.42 8.51 22.31
C ARG A 9 -9.91 8.56 20.87
N LEU A 10 -9.69 9.78 20.41
CA LEU A 10 -9.08 10.12 19.13
C LEU A 10 -7.69 10.70 19.37
N ALA A 11 -6.72 10.30 18.54
CA ALA A 11 -5.50 11.06 18.34
C ALA A 11 -5.73 12.08 17.22
N ARG A 12 -5.64 13.37 17.57
CA ARG A 12 -5.65 14.51 16.65
C ARG A 12 -4.21 14.85 16.30
N LEU A 13 -3.83 14.59 15.05
CA LEU A 13 -2.51 14.94 14.54
C LEU A 13 -2.60 16.35 13.97
N GLY A 14 -1.92 17.31 14.60
CA GLY A 14 -1.77 18.67 14.12
C GLY A 14 -0.34 18.95 13.67
N GLN A 15 -0.09 20.17 13.20
CA GLN A 15 1.28 20.61 12.89
C GLN A 15 2.08 20.72 14.20
N GLY A 16 3.14 19.93 14.32
CA GLY A 16 4.08 19.89 15.44
C GLY A 16 3.64 19.09 16.67
N ARG A 17 2.36 18.73 16.82
CA ARG A 17 1.85 18.04 18.01
C ARG A 17 0.75 17.01 17.73
N VAL A 18 0.64 16.05 18.65
CA VAL A 18 -0.45 15.07 18.70
C VAL A 18 -1.21 15.29 20.00
N GLU A 19 -2.52 15.45 19.91
CA GLU A 19 -3.39 15.64 21.07
C GLU A 19 -4.41 14.51 21.16
N VAL A 20 -4.75 14.12 22.39
CA VAL A 20 -5.78 13.11 22.63
C VAL A 20 -7.07 13.81 23.01
N ALA A 21 -8.15 13.50 22.31
CA ALA A 21 -9.47 14.08 22.52
C ALA A 21 -10.55 12.98 22.61
N PRO A 22 -11.68 13.19 23.30
CA PRO A 22 -12.77 12.22 23.30
C PRO A 22 -13.43 12.11 21.91
N ASN A 23 -13.87 10.92 21.53
CA ASN A 23 -14.58 10.72 20.27
C ASN A 23 -16.04 11.19 20.38
N GLY A 24 -16.44 12.16 19.54
CA GLY A 24 -17.80 12.71 19.47
C GLY A 24 -18.10 13.90 20.38
N SER A 25 -17.37 14.09 21.49
CA SER A 25 -17.53 15.23 22.41
C SER A 25 -16.35 16.21 22.43
N ASN A 26 -15.48 16.16 21.42
CA ASN A 26 -14.37 17.09 21.25
C ASN A 26 -14.82 18.44 20.68
N PRO A 27 -14.01 19.52 20.81
CA PRO A 27 -14.35 20.86 20.32
C PRO A 27 -14.66 20.95 18.83
N ASP A 28 -14.12 20.03 18.03
CA ASP A 28 -14.33 19.97 16.58
C ASP A 28 -15.62 19.22 16.19
N ASN A 29 -16.36 18.70 17.18
CA ASN A 29 -17.56 17.85 17.00
C ASN A 29 -17.33 16.66 16.07
N VAL A 30 -16.09 16.14 16.03
CA VAL A 30 -15.72 15.03 15.15
C VAL A 30 -16.04 13.70 15.84
N MET A 31 -16.79 12.85 15.15
CA MET A 31 -16.99 11.46 15.55
C MET A 31 -16.41 10.54 14.48
N LEU A 32 -15.42 9.73 14.84
CA LEU A 32 -14.85 8.71 13.96
C LEU A 32 -15.39 7.35 14.34
N ARG A 33 -15.92 6.63 13.36
CA ARG A 33 -16.32 5.24 13.52
C ARG A 33 -15.10 4.38 13.88
N MET A 34 -15.35 3.32 14.64
CA MET A 34 -14.33 2.30 14.93
C MET A 34 -14.15 1.35 13.74
N ALA A 35 -12.89 1.05 13.40
CA ALA A 35 -12.53 -0.05 12.52
C ALA A 35 -12.58 -1.34 13.37
N ASP A 36 -13.40 -2.30 12.98
CA ASP A 36 -13.69 -3.50 13.77
C ASP A 36 -12.49 -4.45 13.88
N LYS A 37 -11.57 -4.40 12.91
CA LYS A 37 -10.31 -5.16 12.91
C LYS A 37 -9.19 -4.53 13.75
N MET A 38 -9.36 -3.31 14.23
CA MET A 38 -8.29 -2.51 14.79
C MET A 38 -8.18 -2.71 16.31
N ALA A 39 -7.10 -3.34 16.76
CA ALA A 39 -6.79 -3.44 18.18
C ALA A 39 -6.42 -2.07 18.80
N PRO A 40 -6.69 -1.86 20.10
CA PRO A 40 -6.36 -0.63 20.82
C PRO A 40 -4.93 -0.16 20.60
N ILE A 41 -4.76 1.16 20.43
CA ILE A 41 -3.46 1.84 20.43
C ILE A 41 -3.34 2.61 21.74
N ASN A 42 -2.43 2.14 22.60
CA ASN A 42 -2.07 2.87 23.82
C ASN A 42 -1.09 3.99 23.44
N PHE A 43 -1.64 5.14 23.05
CA PHE A 43 -0.84 6.28 22.64
C PHE A 43 -0.02 6.86 23.80
N ASP A 44 1.29 7.01 23.59
CA ASP A 44 2.21 7.60 24.54
C ASP A 44 2.97 8.79 23.89
N PRO A 45 2.68 10.04 24.32
CA PRO A 45 3.35 11.23 23.80
C PRO A 45 4.82 11.34 24.23
N GLY A 46 5.29 10.51 25.17
CA GLY A 46 6.68 10.46 25.60
C GLY A 46 7.59 9.64 24.68
N VAL A 47 7.03 8.87 23.73
CA VAL A 47 7.82 8.02 22.83
C VAL A 47 8.69 8.85 21.88
N ASN A 48 9.96 8.49 21.78
CA ASN A 48 10.88 9.10 20.84
C ASN A 48 10.56 8.68 19.39
N SER A 49 10.37 9.66 18.49
CA SER A 49 10.06 9.39 17.08
C SER A 49 11.20 8.69 16.33
N ARG A 50 12.47 8.97 16.65
CA ARG A 50 13.63 8.32 16.05
C ARG A 50 13.66 6.83 16.39
N GLU A 51 13.51 6.51 17.67
CA GLU A 51 13.47 5.11 18.14
C GLU A 51 12.29 4.34 17.51
N ALA A 52 11.13 5.00 17.36
CA ALA A 52 9.98 4.38 16.72
C ALA A 52 10.22 4.06 15.23
N VAL A 53 10.92 4.93 14.49
CA VAL A 53 11.31 4.67 13.09
C VAL A 53 12.34 3.55 13.00
N GLU A 54 13.28 3.46 13.94
CA GLU A 54 14.22 2.34 14.02
C GLU A 54 13.49 1.02 14.31
N PHE A 55 12.50 1.02 15.19
CA PHE A 55 11.63 -0.16 15.40
C PHE A 55 10.82 -0.50 14.16
N PHE A 56 10.28 0.49 13.47
CA PHE A 56 9.57 0.27 12.21
C PHE A 56 10.48 -0.37 11.17
N ASN A 57 11.70 0.13 11.02
CA ASN A 57 12.68 -0.47 10.12
C ASN A 57 12.99 -1.94 10.49
N ARG A 58 13.34 -2.20 11.76
CA ARG A 58 13.72 -3.54 12.24
C ARG A 58 12.58 -4.56 12.19
N LEU A 59 11.38 -4.16 12.60
CA LEU A 59 10.25 -5.07 12.79
C LEU A 59 9.34 -5.17 11.57
N VAL A 60 9.29 -4.15 10.72
CA VAL A 60 8.41 -4.13 9.54
C VAL A 60 9.22 -4.23 8.25
N LEU A 61 10.24 -3.39 8.06
CA LEU A 61 10.92 -3.27 6.76
C LEU A 61 11.95 -4.39 6.52
N GLU A 62 12.94 -4.54 7.41
CA GLU A 62 14.02 -5.53 7.28
C GLU A 62 13.56 -6.98 7.11
N PRO A 63 12.43 -7.45 7.66
CA PRO A 63 11.94 -8.80 7.44
C PRO A 63 11.34 -9.04 6.05
N LEU A 64 11.03 -8.00 5.28
CA LEU A 64 10.44 -8.13 3.95
C LEU A 64 11.45 -8.74 2.97
N ALA A 65 11.09 -9.87 2.38
CA ALA A 65 11.91 -10.63 1.44
C ALA A 65 11.85 -10.06 0.01
N CYS A 66 12.11 -8.77 -0.12
CA CYS A 66 12.22 -8.03 -1.37
C CYS A 66 13.45 -7.09 -1.35
N GLU A 67 13.69 -6.44 -2.49
CA GLU A 67 14.74 -5.43 -2.67
C GLU A 67 14.66 -4.34 -1.58
N PRO A 68 15.80 -3.84 -1.05
CA PRO A 68 15.81 -2.81 -0.01
C PRO A 68 15.00 -1.56 -0.35
N GLU A 69 15.08 -1.09 -1.60
CA GLU A 69 14.33 0.04 -2.14
C GLU A 69 12.82 -0.21 -2.04
N ASN A 70 12.38 -1.42 -2.36
CA ASN A 70 10.98 -1.83 -2.28
C ASN A 70 10.48 -1.98 -0.84
N ARG A 71 11.36 -2.24 0.14
CA ARG A 71 10.96 -2.24 1.56
C ARG A 71 10.44 -0.86 1.95
N LEU A 72 11.16 0.20 1.57
CA LEU A 72 10.72 1.58 1.80
C LEU A 72 9.45 1.92 1.01
N LEU A 73 9.29 1.41 -0.21
CA LEU A 73 8.04 1.57 -0.97
C LEU A 73 6.86 1.00 -0.20
N LEU A 74 6.97 -0.26 0.25
CA LEU A 74 5.95 -0.95 1.04
C LEU A 74 5.67 -0.23 2.36
N GLY A 75 6.72 0.26 3.02
CA GLY A 75 6.63 1.04 4.24
C GLY A 75 5.86 2.35 4.04
N CYS A 76 6.25 3.16 3.06
CA CYS A 76 5.56 4.40 2.75
C CYS A 76 4.10 4.14 2.34
N TRP A 77 3.89 3.11 1.51
CA TRP A 77 2.57 2.70 1.06
C TRP A 77 1.64 2.37 2.24
N ILE A 78 2.05 1.52 3.19
CA ILE A 78 1.18 1.15 4.32
C ILE A 78 0.94 2.35 5.26
N LEU A 79 1.92 3.24 5.43
CA LEU A 79 1.76 4.41 6.31
C LEU A 79 0.79 5.44 5.73
N THR A 80 0.53 5.44 4.40
CA THR A 80 -0.55 6.26 3.82
C THR A 80 -1.94 5.88 4.35
N ALA A 81 -2.11 4.70 4.99
CA ALA A 81 -3.37 4.30 5.63
C ALA A 81 -3.87 5.32 6.66
N PHE A 82 -2.96 6.10 7.27
CA PHE A 82 -3.29 7.16 8.23
C PHE A 82 -3.72 8.48 7.56
N PHE A 83 -3.64 8.56 6.24
CA PHE A 83 -3.86 9.76 5.44
C PHE A 83 -4.80 9.51 4.23
N LEU A 84 -5.59 8.44 4.24
CA LEU A 84 -6.43 8.03 3.10
C LEU A 84 -7.43 9.09 2.65
N ASP A 85 -7.85 9.98 3.56
CA ASP A 85 -8.76 11.09 3.26
C ASP A 85 -8.06 12.28 2.59
N LEU A 86 -6.72 12.29 2.51
CA LEU A 86 -5.93 13.33 1.85
C LEU A 86 -5.63 13.01 0.37
N THR A 87 -6.10 11.87 -0.11
CA THR A 87 -5.89 11.42 -1.50
C THR A 87 -7.15 10.77 -2.06
N SER A 88 -7.55 11.20 -3.26
CA SER A 88 -8.70 10.67 -4.01
C SER A 88 -8.41 9.27 -4.51
N GLU A 89 -7.34 9.12 -5.29
CA GLU A 89 -6.84 7.85 -5.77
C GLU A 89 -5.97 7.14 -4.73
N LYS A 90 -5.91 5.82 -4.87
CA LYS A 90 -5.14 4.92 -4.01
C LYS A 90 -4.40 3.93 -4.89
N ALA A 91 -3.09 3.84 -4.71
CA ALA A 91 -2.32 2.82 -5.41
C ALA A 91 -2.67 1.46 -4.81
N LEU A 92 -3.09 0.52 -5.66
CA LEU A 92 -3.15 -0.88 -5.29
C LEU A 92 -1.72 -1.38 -5.11
N LEU A 93 -1.55 -2.43 -4.31
CA LEU A 93 -0.28 -3.11 -4.14
C LEU A 93 -0.43 -4.56 -4.57
N LYS A 94 0.43 -5.02 -5.46
CA LYS A 94 0.61 -6.44 -5.76
C LYS A 94 1.94 -6.90 -5.17
N LEU A 95 1.88 -7.95 -4.37
CA LEU A 95 3.04 -8.69 -3.90
C LEU A 95 3.16 -9.89 -4.82
N SER A 96 4.24 -9.99 -5.59
CA SER A 96 4.45 -11.01 -6.62
C SER A 96 5.64 -11.92 -6.29
N GLY A 97 5.68 -13.10 -6.92
CA GLY A 97 6.75 -14.10 -6.74
C GLY A 97 6.19 -15.50 -6.54
N HIS A 98 7.07 -16.51 -6.51
CA HIS A 98 6.66 -17.92 -6.43
C HIS A 98 6.04 -18.31 -5.07
N THR A 99 5.45 -19.50 -4.99
CA THR A 99 4.94 -20.06 -3.72
C THR A 99 6.03 -20.12 -2.66
N GLY A 100 5.75 -19.63 -1.45
CA GLY A 100 6.71 -19.63 -0.35
C GLY A 100 7.80 -18.56 -0.45
N SER A 101 7.67 -17.56 -1.33
CA SER A 101 8.62 -16.44 -1.44
C SER A 101 8.51 -15.39 -0.33
N GLY A 102 7.41 -15.40 0.45
CA GLY A 102 7.20 -14.48 1.57
C GLY A 102 6.13 -13.39 1.35
N LYS A 103 5.41 -13.40 0.22
CA LYS A 103 4.29 -12.47 -0.09
C LYS A 103 3.27 -12.38 1.06
N THR A 104 2.69 -13.51 1.45
CA THR A 104 1.69 -13.57 2.52
C THR A 104 2.30 -13.16 3.86
N THR A 105 3.56 -13.49 4.14
CA THR A 105 4.26 -13.01 5.35
C THR A 105 4.39 -11.49 5.36
N ALA A 106 4.67 -10.85 4.23
CA ALA A 106 4.67 -9.40 4.12
C ALA A 106 3.28 -8.81 4.39
N ALA A 107 2.22 -9.35 3.79
CA ALA A 107 0.85 -8.91 4.06
C ALA A 107 0.48 -9.05 5.56
N ARG A 108 0.91 -10.13 6.22
CA ARG A 108 0.75 -10.33 7.67
C ARG A 108 1.48 -9.26 8.49
N LEU A 109 2.71 -8.92 8.14
CA LEU A 109 3.48 -7.87 8.84
C LEU A 109 2.78 -6.51 8.75
N LEU A 110 2.31 -6.15 7.55
CA LEU A 110 1.56 -4.90 7.33
C LEU A 110 0.22 -4.91 8.07
N SER A 111 -0.48 -6.04 8.10
CA SER A 111 -1.70 -6.24 8.89
C SER A 111 -1.44 -6.06 10.38
N CYS A 112 -0.44 -6.75 10.93
CA CYS A 112 -0.13 -6.67 12.35
C CYS A 112 0.34 -5.27 12.75
N LEU A 113 1.03 -4.53 11.87
CA LEU A 113 1.38 -3.12 12.12
C LEU A 113 0.11 -2.29 12.27
N LEU A 114 -0.79 -2.37 11.30
CA LEU A 114 -1.96 -1.52 11.26
C LEU A 114 -2.97 -1.96 12.31
N TYR A 115 -3.41 -3.21 12.28
CA TYR A 115 -4.49 -3.76 13.10
C TYR A 115 -4.06 -4.29 14.46
N GLY A 116 -2.80 -4.65 14.65
CA GLY A 116 -2.34 -5.32 15.87
C GLY A 116 -2.59 -6.83 15.88
N GLU A 117 -3.09 -7.38 14.79
CA GLU A 117 -3.31 -8.81 14.59
C GLU A 117 -3.23 -9.19 13.10
N ASP A 118 -3.16 -10.50 12.84
CA ASP A 118 -3.12 -11.06 11.48
C ASP A 118 -4.55 -11.18 10.94
N HIS A 119 -4.84 -10.45 9.85
CA HIS A 119 -6.10 -10.48 9.12
C HIS A 119 -5.95 -10.98 7.69
N VAL A 120 -4.92 -11.78 7.39
CA VAL A 120 -4.86 -12.50 6.12
C VAL A 120 -5.93 -13.57 6.12
N GLU A 121 -6.93 -13.40 5.26
CA GLU A 121 -8.06 -14.30 5.13
C GLU A 121 -8.50 -14.46 3.68
N SER A 122 -9.14 -15.60 3.38
CA SER A 122 -9.86 -15.77 2.12
C SER A 122 -11.28 -15.25 2.29
N ALA A 123 -11.73 -14.41 1.36
CA ALA A 123 -13.00 -13.70 1.51
C ALA A 123 -13.81 -13.65 0.22
N THR A 124 -15.11 -13.46 0.37
CA THR A 124 -16.04 -13.28 -0.76
C THR A 124 -16.01 -11.82 -1.27
N VAL A 125 -16.47 -11.61 -2.50
CA VAL A 125 -16.65 -10.26 -3.09
C VAL A 125 -17.52 -9.35 -2.19
N ALA A 126 -18.58 -9.91 -1.61
CA ALA A 126 -19.47 -9.14 -0.72
C ALA A 126 -18.75 -8.71 0.55
N TYR A 127 -17.92 -9.61 1.11
CA TYR A 127 -17.08 -9.31 2.26
C TYR A 127 -16.07 -8.20 1.94
N TYR A 128 -15.37 -8.28 0.81
CA TYR A 128 -14.41 -7.25 0.39
C TYR A 128 -15.01 -5.85 0.34
N TYR A 129 -16.24 -5.69 -0.17
CA TYR A 129 -16.91 -4.39 -0.16
C TYR A 129 -17.23 -3.89 1.26
N ALA A 130 -17.71 -4.78 2.14
CA ALA A 130 -18.04 -4.41 3.50
C ALA A 130 -16.79 -4.06 4.32
N ASP A 131 -15.71 -4.81 4.12
CA ASP A 131 -14.43 -4.62 4.78
C ASP A 131 -13.73 -3.33 4.31
N ALA A 132 -13.65 -3.11 2.99
CA ALA A 132 -13.05 -1.91 2.39
C ALA A 132 -13.76 -0.59 2.78
N ALA A 133 -15.02 -0.67 3.21
CA ALA A 133 -15.78 0.50 3.68
C ALA A 133 -15.54 0.81 5.17
N ARG A 134 -14.98 -0.12 5.94
CA ARG A 134 -14.83 -0.02 7.40
C ARG A 134 -13.38 0.01 7.85
N ASN A 135 -12.52 -0.68 7.11
CA ASN A 135 -11.16 -0.97 7.51
C ASN A 135 -10.17 -0.34 6.51
N PRO A 136 -9.09 0.31 6.99
CA PRO A 136 -8.16 1.07 6.16
C PRO A 136 -7.23 0.22 5.27
N TYR A 137 -7.21 -1.10 5.42
CA TYR A 137 -6.34 -2.01 4.68
C TYR A 137 -7.02 -3.36 4.42
N LEU A 138 -7.16 -3.71 3.15
CA LEU A 138 -7.70 -4.95 2.65
C LEU A 138 -6.59 -5.84 2.10
N ILE A 139 -6.67 -7.13 2.39
CA ILE A 139 -5.75 -8.14 1.84
C ILE A 139 -6.55 -9.12 0.98
N CYS A 140 -6.18 -9.20 -0.29
CA CYS A 140 -6.66 -10.18 -1.25
C CYS A 140 -5.55 -11.23 -1.43
N ASP A 141 -5.52 -12.23 -0.54
CA ASP A 141 -4.51 -13.28 -0.57
C ASP A 141 -4.82 -14.31 -1.69
N ASN A 142 -3.77 -14.81 -2.32
CA ASN A 142 -3.80 -15.79 -3.43
C ASN A 142 -4.83 -15.48 -4.55
N LEU A 143 -4.87 -14.23 -5.01
CA LEU A 143 -5.81 -13.79 -6.06
C LEU A 143 -5.21 -14.04 -7.45
N GLU A 144 -5.32 -15.28 -7.91
CA GLU A 144 -4.88 -15.70 -9.25
C GLU A 144 -5.94 -15.41 -10.32
N THR A 145 -5.61 -15.62 -11.61
CA THR A 145 -6.48 -15.27 -12.76
C THR A 145 -7.85 -15.95 -12.69
N GLU A 146 -7.90 -17.20 -12.21
CA GLU A 146 -9.15 -17.94 -12.03
C GLU A 146 -10.10 -17.28 -11.01
N ASN A 147 -9.54 -16.58 -10.02
CA ASN A 147 -10.29 -15.86 -9.00
C ASN A 147 -10.56 -14.39 -9.37
N MET A 148 -9.86 -13.86 -10.38
CA MET A 148 -9.96 -12.49 -10.89
C MET A 148 -11.21 -12.28 -11.76
N ASN A 149 -12.39 -12.54 -11.20
CA ASN A 149 -13.66 -12.33 -11.89
C ASN A 149 -14.00 -10.83 -12.05
N PRO A 150 -14.96 -10.46 -12.92
CA PRO A 150 -15.33 -9.06 -13.15
C PRO A 150 -15.73 -8.27 -11.90
N ASN A 151 -16.29 -8.92 -10.88
CA ASN A 151 -16.69 -8.25 -9.64
C ASN A 151 -15.48 -7.90 -8.77
N VAL A 152 -14.47 -8.77 -8.70
CA VAL A 152 -13.22 -8.49 -7.98
C VAL A 152 -12.48 -7.34 -8.66
N VAL A 153 -12.35 -7.39 -9.99
CA VAL A 153 -11.77 -6.28 -10.76
C VAL A 153 -12.48 -4.96 -10.49
N GLN A 154 -13.82 -4.98 -10.48
CA GLN A 154 -14.61 -3.79 -10.20
C GLN A 154 -14.35 -3.24 -8.79
N ILE A 155 -14.19 -4.09 -7.77
CA ILE A 155 -13.80 -3.65 -6.42
C ILE A 155 -12.45 -2.95 -6.46
N LEU A 156 -11.43 -3.61 -7.05
CA LEU A 156 -10.08 -3.07 -7.11
C LEU A 156 -10.04 -1.70 -7.79
N LEU A 157 -10.75 -1.54 -8.91
CA LEU A 157 -10.87 -0.25 -9.61
C LEU A 157 -11.64 0.79 -8.79
N THR A 158 -12.74 0.39 -8.13
CA THR A 158 -13.51 1.30 -7.27
C THR A 158 -12.66 1.82 -6.11
N VAL A 159 -11.87 0.96 -5.46
CA VAL A 159 -10.97 1.38 -4.39
C VAL A 159 -9.86 2.29 -4.93
N ALA A 160 -9.21 1.89 -6.04
CA ALA A 160 -8.10 2.63 -6.61
C ALA A 160 -8.49 4.05 -7.08
N THR A 161 -9.73 4.24 -7.51
CA THR A 161 -10.27 5.52 -7.98
C THR A 161 -10.96 6.34 -6.90
N GLY A 162 -11.26 5.74 -5.72
CA GLY A 162 -11.99 6.40 -4.65
C GLY A 162 -13.46 6.70 -4.98
N ILE A 163 -14.01 6.13 -6.06
CA ILE A 163 -15.40 6.32 -6.49
C ILE A 163 -16.33 5.60 -5.50
N ALA A 164 -17.40 6.27 -5.06
CA ALA A 164 -18.41 5.66 -4.19
C ALA A 164 -19.37 4.75 -4.98
N LYS A 165 -19.65 3.55 -4.48
CA LYS A 165 -20.65 2.64 -5.08
C LYS A 165 -21.98 2.79 -4.35
N GLY A 166 -23.05 3.07 -5.09
CA GLY A 166 -24.41 3.04 -4.56
C GLY A 166 -24.93 1.60 -4.47
N LYS A 167 -25.46 1.21 -3.31
CA LYS A 167 -26.23 -0.03 -3.11
C LYS A 167 -27.64 0.30 -2.63
N ARG A 168 -28.62 -0.56 -2.91
CA ARG A 168 -29.95 -0.47 -2.28
C ARG A 168 -29.85 -1.01 -0.84
N LYS A 169 -30.50 -0.35 0.11
CA LYS A 169 -30.59 -0.82 1.49
C LYS A 169 -31.54 -2.02 1.54
N GLY A 170 -31.11 -3.14 2.11
CA GLY A 170 -31.98 -4.31 2.28
C GLY A 170 -33.13 -3.99 3.24
N GLY A 171 -34.37 -4.32 2.85
CA GLY A 171 -35.56 -4.10 3.67
C GLY A 171 -36.22 -2.72 3.54
N THR A 172 -35.86 -1.91 2.54
CA THR A 172 -36.58 -0.67 2.22
C THR A 172 -36.85 -0.56 0.71
N ASP A 173 -37.99 0.03 0.33
CA ASP A 173 -38.45 0.08 -1.07
C ASP A 173 -37.70 1.11 -1.94
N SER A 174 -36.94 2.04 -1.34
CA SER A 174 -36.34 3.15 -2.09
C SER A 174 -35.02 3.72 -1.53
N GLU A 175 -34.53 3.30 -0.36
CA GLU A 175 -33.30 3.88 0.19
C GLU A 175 -32.05 3.27 -0.45
N THR A 176 -31.10 4.14 -0.81
CA THR A 176 -29.78 3.74 -1.29
C THR A 176 -28.72 4.11 -0.26
N VAL A 177 -27.81 3.18 0.03
CA VAL A 177 -26.62 3.41 0.85
C VAL A 177 -25.45 3.61 -0.10
N ARG A 178 -24.75 4.74 0.03
CA ARG A 178 -23.47 4.95 -0.65
C ARG A 178 -22.36 4.39 0.24
N GLU A 179 -21.71 3.34 -0.20
CA GLU A 179 -20.49 2.84 0.42
C GLU A 179 -19.30 3.40 -0.36
N LYS A 180 -18.53 4.30 0.27
CA LYS A 180 -17.24 4.73 -0.25
C LYS A 180 -16.20 3.78 0.31
N ALA A 181 -15.58 3.01 -0.57
CA ALA A 181 -14.45 2.16 -0.20
C ALA A 181 -13.22 3.07 -0.01
N ASN A 182 -12.74 3.17 1.22
CA ASN A 182 -11.65 4.07 1.60
C ASN A 182 -10.57 3.29 2.34
N CYS A 183 -9.91 2.40 1.61
CA CYS A 183 -8.90 1.50 2.14
C CYS A 183 -7.74 1.35 1.15
N LEU A 184 -6.58 0.94 1.65
CA LEU A 184 -5.53 0.35 0.86
C LEU A 184 -5.89 -1.09 0.50
N VAL A 185 -5.37 -1.59 -0.62
CA VAL A 185 -5.56 -3.00 -1.02
C VAL A 185 -4.22 -3.60 -1.40
N ALA A 186 -3.83 -4.66 -0.69
CA ALA A 186 -2.73 -5.53 -1.11
C ALA A 186 -3.28 -6.81 -1.70
N ILE A 187 -2.71 -7.22 -2.83
CA ILE A 187 -3.00 -8.43 -3.56
C ILE A 187 -1.75 -9.29 -3.47
N THR A 188 -1.87 -10.55 -3.06
CA THR A 188 -0.78 -11.51 -3.30
C THR A 188 -1.18 -12.37 -4.47
N ALA A 189 -0.31 -12.49 -5.47
CA ALA A 189 -0.55 -13.34 -6.62
C ALA A 189 0.78 -13.87 -7.17
N ILE A 190 0.72 -14.98 -7.88
CA ILE A 190 1.82 -15.45 -8.74
C ILE A 190 1.63 -14.86 -10.13
N GLU A 191 0.40 -14.88 -10.63
CA GLU A 191 0.09 -14.50 -12.01
C GLU A 191 0.04 -12.97 -12.24
N PRO A 192 0.30 -12.52 -13.49
CA PRO A 192 0.20 -11.11 -13.86
C PRO A 192 -1.23 -10.57 -13.83
N LEU A 193 -1.38 -9.27 -13.57
CA LEU A 193 -2.66 -8.58 -13.80
C LEU A 193 -2.84 -8.35 -15.30
N THR A 194 -4.01 -8.65 -15.85
CA THR A 194 -4.23 -8.61 -17.30
C THR A 194 -4.85 -7.33 -17.84
N LYS A 195 -5.41 -6.48 -16.96
CA LYS A 195 -6.07 -5.24 -17.38
C LYS A 195 -5.11 -4.05 -17.28
N PRO A 196 -4.83 -3.31 -18.37
CA PRO A 196 -3.99 -2.11 -18.34
C PRO A 196 -4.44 -1.09 -17.28
N GLU A 197 -5.76 -0.99 -17.05
CA GLU A 197 -6.33 -0.11 -16.04
C GLU A 197 -5.97 -0.50 -14.60
N LEU A 198 -5.78 -1.78 -14.31
CA LEU A 198 -5.28 -2.25 -13.02
C LEU A 198 -3.77 -2.11 -12.95
N ILE A 199 -3.05 -2.49 -14.02
CA ILE A 199 -1.59 -2.41 -14.10
C ILE A 199 -1.11 -0.99 -13.80
N ASN A 200 -1.71 0.04 -14.42
CA ASN A 200 -1.28 1.43 -14.24
C ASN A 200 -1.66 2.06 -12.88
N ARG A 201 -2.45 1.37 -12.05
CA ARG A 201 -2.83 1.79 -10.69
C ARG A 201 -2.30 0.87 -9.60
N THR A 202 -1.52 -0.15 -9.96
CA THR A 202 -0.97 -1.13 -9.02
C THR A 202 0.55 -1.00 -8.98
N TYR A 203 1.11 -0.80 -7.80
CA TYR A 203 2.54 -1.03 -7.59
C TYR A 203 2.78 -2.53 -7.42
N ASP A 204 3.64 -3.10 -8.24
CA ASP A 204 4.03 -4.51 -8.14
C ASP A 204 5.38 -4.61 -7.44
N VAL A 205 5.48 -5.42 -6.39
CA VAL A 205 6.71 -5.66 -5.64
C VAL A 205 7.01 -7.16 -5.67
N GLU A 206 8.12 -7.50 -6.32
CA GLU A 206 8.58 -8.87 -6.42
C GLU A 206 9.29 -9.33 -5.14
N PHE A 207 8.99 -10.57 -4.75
CA PHE A 207 9.64 -11.29 -3.66
C PHE A 207 10.47 -12.43 -4.25
N PRO A 208 11.72 -12.18 -4.68
CA PRO A 208 12.59 -13.24 -5.17
C PRO A 208 13.20 -14.03 -4.01
N ALA A 209 13.48 -15.31 -4.24
CA ALA A 209 14.02 -16.23 -3.23
C ALA A 209 15.30 -15.72 -2.56
N MET A 210 16.13 -14.94 -3.26
CA MET A 210 17.42 -14.44 -2.77
C MET A 210 17.30 -13.52 -1.54
N PHE A 211 16.17 -12.82 -1.36
CA PHE A 211 15.95 -11.97 -0.18
C PHE A 211 15.29 -12.70 0.98
N LYS A 212 14.97 -13.99 0.83
CA LYS A 212 14.37 -14.79 1.88
C LYS A 212 15.40 -15.10 2.95
N LYS A 213 15.12 -14.69 4.19
CA LYS A 213 15.98 -15.00 5.35
C LYS A 213 15.80 -16.45 5.79
N ASN A 214 16.91 -17.18 5.89
CA ASN A 214 16.94 -18.51 6.50
C ASN A 214 16.66 -18.42 8.01
N GLY A 215 15.85 -19.33 8.54
CA GLY A 215 15.56 -19.40 9.98
C GLY A 215 14.66 -18.28 10.51
N PHE A 216 13.94 -17.54 9.65
CA PHE A 216 13.02 -16.51 10.10
C PHE A 216 11.85 -17.10 10.91
N MET A 217 11.84 -16.84 12.21
CA MET A 217 10.81 -17.32 13.14
C MET A 217 9.57 -16.40 13.11
N GLN A 218 8.75 -16.54 12.07
CA GLN A 218 7.59 -15.68 11.79
C GLN A 218 6.70 -15.43 13.03
N ARG A 219 6.32 -16.48 13.76
CA ARG A 219 5.44 -16.35 14.92
C ARG A 219 6.05 -15.50 16.05
N ALA A 220 7.34 -15.70 16.34
CA ALA A 220 8.05 -14.94 17.37
C ALA A 220 8.18 -13.47 16.97
N HIS A 221 8.50 -13.23 15.69
CA HIS A 221 8.63 -11.89 15.12
C HIS A 221 7.31 -11.12 15.13
N LEU A 222 6.21 -11.73 14.69
CA LEU A 222 4.88 -11.11 14.72
C LEU A 222 4.45 -10.79 16.16
N ALA A 223 4.72 -11.70 17.11
CA ALA A 223 4.43 -11.44 18.52
C ALA A 223 5.25 -10.26 19.07
N GLU A 224 6.52 -10.10 18.66
CA GLU A 224 7.33 -8.93 19.03
C GLU A 224 6.80 -7.63 18.42
N LEU A 225 6.41 -7.67 17.14
CA LEU A 225 5.82 -6.53 16.45
C LEU A 225 4.53 -6.07 17.13
N VAL A 226 3.61 -6.99 17.45
CA VAL A 226 2.36 -6.65 18.13
C VAL A 226 2.61 -6.07 19.53
N ARG A 227 3.56 -6.64 20.30
CA ARG A 227 3.94 -6.10 21.63
C ARG A 227 4.46 -4.67 21.56
N ASN A 228 5.18 -4.31 20.49
CA ASN A 228 5.77 -2.98 20.32
C ASN A 228 4.93 -2.04 19.46
N ARG A 229 3.79 -2.49 18.91
CA ARG A 229 2.95 -1.73 17.97
C ARG A 229 2.54 -0.38 18.51
N SER A 230 1.98 -0.32 19.73
CA SER A 230 1.50 0.95 20.31
C SER A 230 2.62 1.97 20.46
N ARG A 231 3.82 1.52 20.90
CA ARG A 231 5.01 2.38 21.02
C ARG A 231 5.45 2.87 19.65
N MET A 232 5.58 1.97 18.67
CA MET A 232 5.96 2.30 17.30
C MET A 232 4.98 3.30 16.66
N LEU A 233 3.68 3.06 16.73
CA LEU A 233 2.67 3.96 16.20
C LEU A 233 2.65 5.31 16.93
N SER A 234 2.88 5.34 18.25
CA SER A 234 2.96 6.60 19.00
C SER A 234 4.08 7.50 18.50
N GLY A 235 5.29 6.94 18.31
CA GLY A 235 6.41 7.71 17.76
C GLY A 235 6.24 8.06 16.27
N LEU A 236 5.62 7.20 15.47
CA LEU A 236 5.26 7.52 14.07
C LEU A 236 4.24 8.66 13.98
N PHE A 237 3.23 8.73 14.86
CA PHE A 237 2.31 9.87 14.86
C PHE A 237 2.99 11.17 15.27
N GLN A 238 3.97 11.11 16.17
CA GLN A 238 4.80 12.26 16.48
C GLN A 238 5.67 12.68 15.29
N LEU A 239 6.27 11.73 14.58
CA LEU A 239 6.98 11.99 13.33
C LEU A 239 6.06 12.66 12.32
N PHE A 240 4.85 12.14 12.12
CA PHE A 240 3.88 12.69 11.18
C PHE A 240 3.50 14.12 11.51
N ALA A 241 3.25 14.40 12.78
CA ALA A 241 2.93 15.75 13.24
C ALA A 241 4.09 16.73 12.98
N ARG A 242 5.34 16.30 13.13
CA ARG A 242 6.53 17.17 13.03
C ARG A 242 7.10 17.29 11.61
N GLU A 243 7.08 16.21 10.84
CA GLU A 243 7.86 16.08 9.59
C GLU A 243 6.99 15.82 8.36
N VAL A 244 5.74 15.40 8.51
CA VAL A 244 4.85 15.09 7.36
C VAL A 244 3.78 16.16 7.18
N LEU A 245 3.02 16.47 8.23
CA LEU A 245 1.88 17.39 8.18
C LEU A 245 2.25 18.87 7.97
N PRO A 246 3.38 19.40 8.49
CA PRO A 246 3.74 20.79 8.27
C PRO A 246 3.98 21.09 6.79
N GLY A 247 3.23 22.07 6.25
CA GLY A 247 3.33 22.46 4.84
C GLY A 247 2.96 21.36 3.85
N LEU A 248 2.21 20.33 4.28
CA LEU A 248 1.96 19.13 3.46
C LEU A 248 1.44 19.44 2.06
N GLU A 249 0.47 20.35 1.94
CA GLU A 249 -0.13 20.67 0.63
C GLU A 249 0.89 21.32 -0.33
N GLU A 250 1.64 22.32 0.15
CA GLU A 250 2.69 22.98 -0.64
C GLU A 250 3.79 21.99 -1.03
N ARG A 251 4.24 21.15 -0.09
CA ARG A 251 5.25 20.12 -0.36
C ARG A 251 4.77 19.10 -1.38
N ARG A 252 3.52 18.65 -1.29
CA ARG A 252 2.93 17.74 -2.29
C ARG A 252 2.87 18.39 -3.67
N GLN A 253 2.54 19.68 -3.76
CA GLN A 253 2.56 20.41 -5.04
C GLN A 253 3.99 20.50 -5.61
N GLN A 254 4.99 20.79 -4.78
CA GLN A 254 6.40 20.81 -5.20
C GLN A 254 6.86 19.43 -5.68
N VAL A 255 6.51 18.36 -4.96
CA VAL A 255 6.80 16.98 -5.36
C VAL A 255 6.10 16.62 -6.67
N MET A 256 4.84 17.02 -6.85
CA MET A 256 4.08 16.78 -8.09
C MET A 256 4.77 17.43 -9.28
N ILE A 257 5.10 18.72 -9.20
CA ILE A 257 5.80 19.45 -10.27
C ILE A 257 7.12 18.75 -10.61
N ARG A 258 7.85 18.27 -9.60
CA ARG A 258 9.13 17.58 -9.81
C ARG A 258 8.94 16.20 -10.46
N LEU A 259 7.91 15.44 -10.07
CA LEU A 259 7.55 14.17 -10.72
C LEU A 259 7.22 14.38 -12.20
N GLU A 260 6.34 15.33 -12.50
CA GLU A 260 5.93 15.65 -13.88
C GLU A 260 7.10 16.11 -14.75
N THR A 261 8.06 16.83 -14.16
CA THR A 261 9.25 17.33 -14.85
C THR A 261 10.27 16.22 -15.12
N LEU A 262 10.57 15.39 -14.13
CA LEU A 262 11.63 14.38 -14.22
C LEU A 262 11.18 13.08 -14.90
N TYR A 263 9.92 12.70 -14.73
CA TYR A 263 9.41 11.41 -15.17
C TYR A 263 8.09 11.56 -15.93
N PRO A 264 8.05 12.36 -17.01
CA PRO A 264 6.82 12.56 -17.77
C PRO A 264 6.29 11.22 -18.30
N ARG A 265 4.99 10.98 -18.10
CA ARG A 265 4.28 9.79 -18.62
C ARG A 265 4.78 8.45 -18.10
N HIS A 266 5.33 8.39 -16.89
CA HIS A 266 5.68 7.10 -16.30
C HIS A 266 4.45 6.19 -16.10
N ALA A 267 4.68 4.88 -16.02
CA ALA A 267 3.64 3.85 -16.03
C ALA A 267 2.59 3.97 -14.91
N LYS A 268 2.89 4.74 -13.85
CA LYS A 268 2.06 4.86 -12.64
C LYS A 268 1.52 6.28 -12.42
N GLN A 269 1.57 7.14 -13.43
CA GLN A 269 1.12 8.55 -13.37
C GLN A 269 -0.32 8.73 -12.84
N ARG A 270 -1.17 7.70 -13.00
CA ARG A 270 -2.56 7.71 -12.49
C ARG A 270 -2.66 7.66 -10.96
N THR A 271 -1.52 7.50 -10.28
CA THR A 271 -1.42 7.42 -8.82
C THR A 271 -0.54 8.52 -8.25
N ASP A 272 -0.25 9.59 -8.99
CA ASP A 272 0.73 10.60 -8.56
C ASP A 272 0.29 11.37 -7.32
N SER A 273 -1.00 11.65 -7.14
CA SER A 273 -1.47 12.26 -5.89
C SER A 273 -1.14 11.36 -4.69
N PHE A 274 -1.27 10.04 -4.85
CA PHE A 274 -0.89 9.07 -3.82
C PHE A 274 0.64 8.97 -3.66
N LEU A 275 1.39 8.96 -4.77
CA LEU A 275 2.85 8.93 -4.78
C LEU A 275 3.46 10.15 -4.07
N THR A 276 2.89 11.34 -4.27
CA THR A 276 3.39 12.56 -3.58
C THR A 276 3.34 12.42 -2.06
N LEU A 277 2.28 11.78 -1.54
CA LEU A 277 2.15 11.51 -0.12
C LEU A 277 3.17 10.48 0.36
N MET A 278 3.40 9.42 -0.43
CA MET A 278 4.46 8.45 -0.15
C MET A 278 5.83 9.11 -0.12
N ILE A 279 6.13 10.04 -1.02
CA ILE A 279 7.42 10.74 -1.09
C ILE A 279 7.61 11.65 0.13
N VAL A 280 6.58 12.38 0.55
CA VAL A 280 6.66 13.20 1.78
C VAL A 280 6.90 12.32 3.02
N ILE A 281 6.27 11.14 3.09
CA ILE A 281 6.53 10.16 4.15
C ILE A 281 7.96 9.61 4.04
N LEU A 282 8.44 9.31 2.84
CA LEU A 282 9.79 8.83 2.58
C LEU A 282 10.84 9.83 3.07
N GLU A 283 10.68 11.12 2.77
CA GLU A 283 11.55 12.19 3.25
C GLU A 283 11.66 12.17 4.79
N ALA A 284 10.53 12.08 5.48
CA ALA A 284 10.50 12.02 6.94
C ALA A 284 11.18 10.76 7.51
N LEU A 285 10.99 9.60 6.87
CA LEU A 285 11.65 8.35 7.28
C LEU A 285 13.16 8.40 7.04
N LEU A 286 13.61 8.88 5.87
CA LEU A 286 15.04 8.94 5.53
C LEU A 286 15.80 9.97 6.35
N HIS A 287 15.16 11.08 6.73
CA HIS A 287 15.76 12.03 7.67
C HIS A 287 16.17 11.36 8.98
N VAL A 288 15.48 10.29 9.38
CA VAL A 288 15.80 9.52 10.58
C VAL A 288 16.76 8.37 10.29
N LEU A 289 16.47 7.55 9.27
CA LEU A 289 17.20 6.33 8.95
C LEU A 289 18.57 6.61 8.31
N GLU A 290 18.66 7.63 7.46
CA GLU A 290 19.85 7.97 6.69
C GLU A 290 20.11 9.50 6.71
N PRO A 291 20.29 10.13 7.90
CA PRO A 291 20.35 11.61 8.03
C PRO A 291 21.49 12.28 7.24
N ALA A 292 22.52 11.53 6.89
CA ALA A 292 23.68 12.02 6.15
C ALA A 292 23.56 11.84 4.61
N ARG A 293 22.46 11.29 4.11
CA ARG A 293 22.27 10.97 2.68
C ARG A 293 20.97 11.55 2.15
N ASP A 294 21.09 12.51 1.25
CA ASP A 294 19.95 12.96 0.45
C ASP A 294 19.80 12.06 -0.78
N ARG A 295 19.05 10.97 -0.63
CA ARG A 295 18.80 9.95 -1.68
C ARG A 295 17.32 9.76 -1.98
N VAL A 296 16.46 10.68 -1.54
CA VAL A 296 14.99 10.59 -1.73
C VAL A 296 14.68 10.41 -3.22
N TRP A 297 15.24 11.26 -4.06
CA TRP A 297 14.95 11.24 -5.49
C TRP A 297 15.66 10.14 -6.27
N ASP A 298 16.79 9.63 -5.76
CA ASP A 298 17.41 8.42 -6.30
C ASP A 298 16.49 7.20 -6.08
N LEU A 299 15.89 7.09 -4.90
CA LEU A 299 14.91 6.06 -4.57
C LEU A 299 13.63 6.19 -5.38
N VAL A 300 13.10 7.40 -5.54
CA VAL A 300 11.93 7.65 -6.38
C VAL A 300 12.22 7.29 -7.84
N GLY A 301 13.38 7.67 -8.36
CA GLY A 301 13.82 7.31 -9.70
C GLY A 301 13.91 5.79 -9.88
N TRP A 302 14.48 5.08 -8.91
CA TRP A 302 14.52 3.62 -8.90
C TRP A 302 13.12 3.02 -8.88
N TRP A 303 12.20 3.51 -8.03
CA TRP A 303 10.81 3.03 -7.98
C TRP A 303 10.11 3.22 -9.33
N ILE A 304 10.26 4.38 -9.96
CA ILE A 304 9.62 4.68 -11.25
C ILE A 304 10.14 3.75 -12.34
N GLN A 305 11.46 3.54 -12.42
CA GLN A 305 12.07 2.63 -13.39
C GLN A 305 11.65 1.18 -13.15
N TYR A 306 11.68 0.74 -11.89
CA TYR A 306 11.28 -0.60 -11.48
C TYR A 306 9.81 -0.88 -11.82
N GLN A 307 8.91 0.05 -11.49
CA GLN A 307 7.49 -0.06 -11.81
C GLN A 307 7.19 0.04 -13.31
N GLY A 308 8.01 0.81 -14.05
CA GLY A 308 7.93 0.91 -15.52
C GLY A 308 8.27 -0.41 -16.18
N ARG A 309 9.42 -1.01 -15.81
CA ARG A 309 9.85 -2.32 -16.30
C ARG A 309 8.78 -3.39 -16.06
N LEU A 310 8.26 -3.49 -14.84
CA LEU A 310 7.24 -4.49 -14.51
C LEU A 310 5.92 -4.28 -15.26
N ALA A 311 5.51 -3.03 -15.46
CA ALA A 311 4.31 -2.74 -16.26
C ALA A 311 4.49 -3.18 -17.72
N GLU A 312 5.65 -2.90 -18.32
CA GLU A 312 5.97 -3.29 -19.69
C GLU A 312 6.04 -4.81 -19.86
N GLU A 313 6.73 -5.51 -18.95
CA GLU A 313 6.80 -6.99 -18.93
C GLU A 313 5.39 -7.59 -18.81
N THR A 314 4.58 -7.08 -17.88
CA THR A 314 3.20 -7.55 -17.67
C THR A 314 2.32 -7.31 -18.91
N GLU A 315 2.42 -6.13 -19.53
CA GLU A 315 1.64 -5.81 -20.73
C GLU A 315 2.06 -6.66 -21.93
N ARG A 316 3.37 -6.95 -22.09
CA ARG A 316 3.89 -7.86 -23.10
C ARG A 316 3.37 -9.28 -22.91
N ASP A 317 3.43 -9.79 -21.68
CA ASP A 317 3.05 -11.17 -21.36
C ASP A 317 1.54 -11.41 -21.42
N THR A 318 0.73 -10.36 -21.24
CA THR A 318 -0.74 -10.46 -21.23
C THR A 318 -1.39 -10.09 -22.57
N ASN A 319 -0.63 -9.51 -23.50
CA ASN A 319 -1.12 -9.18 -24.84
C ASN A 319 -0.88 -10.34 -25.81
N ALA A 320 -1.94 -11.10 -26.10
CA ALA A 320 -1.90 -12.24 -27.02
C ALA A 320 -1.33 -11.89 -28.40
N GLY A 321 -1.59 -10.68 -28.92
CA GLY A 321 -1.07 -10.23 -30.21
C GLY A 321 0.44 -9.99 -30.19
N VAL A 322 0.96 -9.38 -29.12
CA VAL A 322 2.41 -9.18 -28.95
C VAL A 322 3.12 -10.52 -28.73
N TYR A 323 2.53 -11.41 -27.93
CA TYR A 323 3.05 -12.76 -27.74
C TYR A 323 3.11 -13.53 -29.07
N LEU A 324 2.05 -13.48 -29.88
CA LEU A 324 2.01 -14.10 -31.20
C LEU A 324 3.06 -13.52 -32.16
N LEU A 325 3.24 -12.20 -32.17
CA LEU A 325 4.25 -11.54 -33.01
C LEU A 325 5.68 -11.89 -32.56
N ASP A 326 5.93 -11.97 -31.25
CA ASP A 326 7.24 -12.35 -30.71
C ASP A 326 7.55 -13.84 -30.97
N ALA A 327 6.54 -14.71 -30.86
CA ALA A 327 6.65 -16.11 -31.23
C ALA A 327 6.92 -16.29 -32.74
N LEU A 328 6.20 -15.54 -33.59
CA LEU A 328 6.44 -15.51 -35.05
C LEU A 328 7.85 -15.02 -35.38
N ALA A 329 8.32 -13.93 -34.76
CA ALA A 329 9.66 -13.40 -34.98
C ALA A 329 10.75 -14.41 -34.58
N LYS A 330 10.59 -15.10 -33.45
CA LYS A 330 11.48 -16.18 -33.02
C LYS A 330 11.49 -17.34 -34.01
N GLU A 331 10.32 -17.74 -34.51
CA GLU A 331 10.20 -18.83 -35.48
C GLU A 331 10.82 -18.46 -36.83
N MET A 332 10.58 -17.24 -37.33
CA MET A 332 11.23 -16.72 -38.54
C MET A 332 12.75 -16.64 -38.41
N THR A 333 13.26 -16.25 -37.24
CA THR A 333 14.71 -16.23 -36.98
C THR A 333 15.29 -17.64 -36.90
N ARG A 334 14.51 -18.62 -36.42
CA ARG A 334 14.91 -20.03 -36.35
C ARG A 334 14.94 -20.70 -37.72
N HIS A 335 14.05 -20.27 -38.62
CA HIS A 335 13.92 -20.78 -40.00
C HIS A 335 14.53 -19.84 -41.06
N SER A 336 15.43 -18.94 -40.66
CA SER A 336 15.98 -17.91 -41.57
C SER A 336 16.71 -18.51 -42.78
N GLU A 337 17.32 -19.68 -42.64
CA GLU A 337 18.01 -20.38 -43.75
C GLU A 337 17.05 -21.05 -44.75
N GLU A 338 15.80 -21.35 -44.34
CA GLU A 338 14.77 -21.94 -45.22
C GLU A 338 14.01 -20.85 -46.00
N PHE A 339 13.86 -19.66 -45.44
CA PHE A 339 13.20 -18.52 -46.11
C PHE A 339 14.10 -17.76 -47.10
N GLU A 340 15.44 -17.94 -47.04
CA GLU A 340 16.37 -17.34 -48.01
C GLU A 340 16.55 -18.20 -49.29
N GLN A 341 15.94 -19.39 -49.37
CA GLN A 341 16.05 -20.30 -50.53
C GLN A 341 14.81 -20.35 -51.44
N GLU A 342 13.79 -19.52 -51.21
CA GLU A 342 12.66 -19.27 -52.14
C GLU A 342 12.70 -17.85 -52.72
#